data_AF-A0A3M2CVU7-F1
#
_entry.id   AF-A0A3M2CVU7-F1
#
_cell.length_a   1.000
_cell.length_b   1.000
_cell.length_c   1.000
_cell.angle_alpha   90.00
_cell.angle_beta   90.00
_cell.angle_gamma   90.00
#
_symmetry.space_group_name_H-M   'P 1'
#
loop_
_entity.id
_entity.type
_entity.pdbx_description
1 polymer ?
#
loop_
_entity_poly.entity_id
_entity_poly.type
_entity_poly.pdbx_seq_one_letter_code
_entity_poly.pdbx_strand_id
1 'polypeptide(L)'
;TLRATIDSEVAAGYLFTPTISFGHTVPVTDRDPDKRRTLRLRLRVRVHLEPYLDTGYVQVTNDPSTPGPIETIVGAGDGAFSFQDDNGNGVHDPGEPSEPYLDFSSGVLVNTNPATGGMPLEEWYKPGNEAPNTNGNGRGPVASTATVLAELERANIAWAQAGIKVVIDGGIIIEEAPTGADGLNILSDGWFSLNGLVIDAVATITSIGQLATPSVAEVVFTGPLTFIGSVLNAAGFAFIPWLKDQIGMLPSTLKQNTYMFISPAISLGQRALAHEIGHALTNQPDTFFTPSIFFPSDEPAPDDLAPHLQRRILHSTEMTARTPRPTACLGCSGNMLVAP
;
A
#
# COMPACT_ATOMS: atom_id res chain seq x y z
N THR A 1 15.12 -16.42 9.60
CA THR A 1 15.45 -17.54 8.69
C THR A 1 14.50 -17.49 7.52
N LEU A 2 14.93 -16.92 6.40
CA LEU A 2 14.09 -16.75 5.20
C LEU A 2 13.68 -18.11 4.65
N ARG A 3 12.38 -18.32 4.50
CA ARG A 3 11.80 -19.55 3.94
C ARG A 3 11.71 -19.45 2.43
N ALA A 4 11.76 -20.61 1.79
CA ALA A 4 11.77 -20.79 0.35
C ALA A 4 10.72 -19.91 -0.36
N THR A 5 11.21 -18.97 -1.17
CA THR A 5 10.44 -18.19 -2.16
C THR A 5 9.99 -19.10 -3.31
N ILE A 6 9.20 -18.58 -4.25
CA ILE A 6 8.84 -19.34 -5.46
C ILE A 6 10.06 -19.80 -6.28
N ASP A 7 11.16 -19.04 -6.20
CA ASP A 7 12.43 -19.37 -6.87
C ASP A 7 13.34 -20.25 -6.00
N SER A 8 12.92 -20.57 -4.78
CA SER A 8 13.69 -21.41 -3.87
C SER A 8 13.33 -22.88 -4.04
N GLU A 9 14.25 -23.72 -3.61
CA GLU A 9 14.07 -25.16 -3.61
C GLU A 9 13.81 -25.68 -2.20
N VAL A 10 12.90 -26.65 -2.09
CA VAL A 10 12.63 -27.39 -0.85
C VAL A 10 13.30 -28.75 -0.94
N ALA A 11 14.26 -29.01 -0.05
CA ALA A 11 14.83 -30.33 0.10
C ALA A 11 13.97 -31.18 1.04
N ALA A 12 13.46 -32.31 0.55
CA ALA A 12 12.85 -33.35 1.35
C ALA A 12 13.84 -34.50 1.53
N GLY A 13 14.19 -34.80 2.79
CA GLY A 13 14.97 -35.97 3.15
C GLY A 13 14.04 -37.11 3.55
N TYR A 14 14.12 -38.25 2.84
CA TYR A 14 13.40 -39.47 3.20
C TYR A 14 14.37 -40.43 3.88
N LEU A 15 14.07 -40.81 5.12
CA LEU A 15 14.77 -41.88 5.84
C LEU A 15 14.08 -43.20 5.51
N PHE A 16 14.76 -44.05 4.73
CA PHE A 16 14.26 -45.39 4.39
C PHE A 16 14.71 -46.42 5.44
N THR A 17 15.90 -46.22 6.01
CA THR A 17 16.48 -46.93 7.18
C THR A 17 17.47 -45.98 7.90
N PRO A 18 18.03 -46.32 9.08
CA PRO A 18 19.01 -45.48 9.79
C PRO A 18 20.29 -45.14 8.99
N THR A 19 20.54 -45.84 7.88
CA THR A 19 21.76 -45.74 7.07
C THR A 19 21.51 -45.31 5.63
N ILE A 20 20.26 -45.18 5.19
CA ILE A 20 19.92 -44.78 3.82
C ILE A 20 18.99 -43.57 3.87
N SER A 21 19.52 -42.43 3.43
CA SER A 21 18.75 -41.21 3.20
C SER A 21 18.78 -40.84 1.73
N PHE A 22 17.62 -40.49 1.17
CA PHE A 22 17.53 -39.86 -0.14
C PHE A 22 17.08 -38.42 0.02
N GLY A 23 17.77 -37.49 -0.62
CA GLY A 23 17.36 -36.09 -0.72
C GLY A 23 16.70 -35.86 -2.07
N HIS A 24 15.50 -35.28 -2.06
CA HIS A 24 14.86 -34.75 -3.26
C HIS A 24 14.72 -33.25 -3.11
N THR A 25 15.30 -32.51 -4.04
CA THR A 25 15.15 -31.06 -4.11
C THR A 25 14.01 -30.76 -5.08
N VAL A 26 12.97 -30.06 -4.61
CA VAL A 26 11.77 -29.71 -5.38
C VAL A 26 11.66 -28.19 -5.34
N PRO A 27 11.72 -27.45 -6.47
CA PRO A 27 11.29 -26.06 -6.51
C PRO A 27 9.95 -25.89 -5.79
N VAL A 28 9.71 -24.79 -5.08
CA VAL A 28 8.43 -24.61 -4.37
C VAL A 28 7.22 -24.77 -5.31
N THR A 29 7.40 -24.43 -6.59
CA THR A 29 6.44 -24.62 -7.69
C THR A 29 6.20 -26.07 -8.11
N ASP A 30 7.12 -26.99 -7.82
CA ASP A 30 7.15 -28.36 -8.36
C ASP A 30 6.37 -29.39 -7.51
N ARG A 31 5.48 -28.92 -6.63
CA ARG A 31 4.53 -29.82 -5.95
C ARG A 31 3.42 -30.36 -6.86
N ASP A 32 3.30 -29.83 -8.09
CA ASP A 32 2.33 -30.28 -9.09
C ASP A 32 2.92 -30.18 -10.53
N PRO A 33 3.48 -31.27 -11.09
CA PRO A 33 4.19 -31.27 -12.36
C PRO A 33 3.31 -31.02 -13.61
N ASP A 34 1.99 -30.90 -13.48
CA ASP A 34 1.09 -30.49 -14.56
C ASP A 34 0.91 -28.94 -14.61
N LYS A 35 1.43 -28.22 -13.60
CA LYS A 35 1.28 -26.76 -13.43
C LYS A 35 2.57 -25.95 -13.71
N ARG A 36 3.51 -26.49 -14.50
CA ARG A 36 4.89 -25.97 -14.83
C ARG A 36 5.02 -24.51 -15.34
N ARG A 37 3.97 -23.70 -15.33
CA ARG A 37 4.04 -22.28 -15.69
C ARG A 37 3.91 -21.45 -14.42
N THR A 38 5.05 -20.93 -13.97
CA THR A 38 5.07 -19.84 -12.98
C THR A 38 4.29 -18.68 -13.54
N LEU A 39 3.11 -18.44 -12.99
CA LEU A 39 2.28 -17.31 -13.36
C LEU A 39 2.89 -16.04 -12.76
N ARG A 40 2.88 -14.94 -13.51
CA ARG A 40 3.41 -13.66 -13.01
C ARG A 40 2.27 -12.71 -12.71
N LEU A 41 2.14 -12.31 -11.44
CA LEU A 41 1.32 -11.19 -11.01
C LEU A 41 2.16 -9.92 -11.07
N ARG A 42 1.82 -9.02 -11.99
CA ARG A 42 2.50 -7.72 -12.12
C ARG A 42 1.84 -6.68 -11.22
N LEU A 43 2.64 -6.03 -10.39
CA LEU A 43 2.22 -4.95 -9.51
C LEU A 43 2.91 -3.66 -9.94
N ARG A 44 2.15 -2.59 -10.16
CA ARG A 44 2.70 -1.23 -10.19
C ARG A 44 2.54 -0.64 -8.82
N VAL A 45 3.66 -0.32 -8.17
CA VAL A 45 3.67 0.10 -6.77
C VAL A 45 3.90 1.59 -6.67
N ARG A 46 2.98 2.26 -5.99
CA ARG A 46 2.94 3.69 -5.73
C ARG A 46 2.96 3.92 -4.22
N VAL A 47 3.67 4.93 -3.80
CA VAL A 47 3.74 5.37 -2.41
C VAL A 47 3.48 6.86 -2.39
N HIS A 48 2.42 7.26 -1.70
CA HIS A 48 2.14 8.67 -1.52
C HIS A 48 3.19 9.31 -0.62
N LEU A 49 3.52 10.56 -0.89
CA LEU A 49 4.21 11.42 0.07
C LEU A 49 3.26 11.77 1.22
N GLU A 50 3.84 12.09 2.37
CA GLU A 50 3.10 12.59 3.53
C GLU A 50 2.22 13.80 3.15
N PRO A 51 1.02 13.96 3.74
CA PRO A 51 0.14 15.08 3.44
C PRO A 51 0.62 16.40 4.06
N TYR A 52 0.12 17.50 3.52
CA TYR A 52 0.36 18.86 3.98
C TYR A 52 -0.88 19.73 3.90
N LEU A 53 -0.81 20.85 4.61
CA LEU A 53 -1.70 21.98 4.43
C LEU A 53 -1.03 23.03 3.54
N ASP A 54 -1.66 23.29 2.39
CA ASP A 54 -1.30 24.35 1.44
C ASP A 54 -1.67 25.74 2.02
N THR A 55 -0.99 26.10 3.10
CA THR A 55 -1.23 27.31 3.89
C THR A 55 0.00 28.22 3.95
N GLY A 56 1.08 27.78 3.30
CA GLY A 56 2.37 28.42 3.32
C GLY A 56 3.09 28.28 4.65
N TYR A 57 4.32 28.78 4.66
CA TYR A 57 5.15 28.90 5.86
C TYR A 57 5.60 30.34 6.09
N VAL A 58 5.89 30.67 7.34
CA VAL A 58 6.39 32.00 7.72
C VAL A 58 7.88 32.05 7.43
N GLN A 59 8.27 32.83 6.43
CA GLN A 59 9.65 33.19 6.18
C GLN A 59 9.96 34.52 6.88
N VAL A 60 11.02 34.51 7.69
CA VAL A 60 11.50 35.71 8.39
C VAL A 60 12.74 36.24 7.68
N THR A 61 12.64 37.43 7.10
CA THR A 61 13.76 38.12 6.47
C THR A 61 14.20 39.32 7.30
N ASN A 62 15.52 39.46 7.47
CA ASN A 62 16.12 40.62 8.13
C ASN A 62 16.63 41.59 7.07
N ASP A 63 15.85 42.61 6.74
CA ASP A 63 16.29 43.71 5.88
C ASP A 63 16.95 44.81 6.75
N PRO A 64 18.25 45.14 6.54
CA PRO A 64 18.95 46.18 7.29
C PRO A 64 18.32 47.58 7.18
N SER A 65 17.44 47.80 6.19
CA SER A 65 16.77 49.08 5.94
C SER A 65 15.42 49.23 6.64
N THR A 66 14.88 48.17 7.23
CA THR A 66 13.61 48.19 7.98
C THR A 66 13.83 47.92 9.47
N PRO A 67 13.17 48.65 10.39
CA PRO A 67 13.19 48.32 11.81
C PRO A 67 12.42 47.01 12.08
N GLY A 68 13.16 45.92 12.26
CA GLY A 68 12.62 44.62 12.70
C GLY A 68 12.55 43.56 11.59
N PRO A 69 12.27 42.29 11.97
CA PRO A 69 12.08 41.20 11.02
C PRO A 69 10.83 41.42 10.16
N ILE A 70 10.93 41.12 8.86
CA ILE A 70 9.79 41.08 7.95
C ILE A 70 9.33 39.63 7.85
N GLU A 71 8.06 39.39 8.19
CA GLU A 71 7.42 38.09 8.06
C GLU A 71 6.61 38.04 6.76
N THR A 72 6.89 37.04 5.91
CA THR A 72 6.16 36.78 4.67
C THR A 72 5.66 35.35 4.64
N ILE A 73 4.41 35.14 4.22
CA ILE A 73 3.86 33.80 3.98
C ILE A 73 4.28 33.37 2.57
N VAL A 74 4.98 32.24 2.48
CA VAL A 74 5.49 31.68 1.22
C VAL A 74 4.76 30.36 0.95
N GLY A 75 4.32 30.14 -0.29
CA GLY A 75 3.73 28.87 -0.75
C GLY A 75 2.21 28.75 -0.64
N ALA A 76 1.55 29.61 0.13
CA ALA A 76 0.11 29.46 0.40
C ALA A 76 -0.76 29.46 -0.86
N GLY A 77 -1.51 28.38 -1.07
CA GLY A 77 -2.47 28.18 -2.14
C GLY A 77 -1.85 27.89 -3.50
N ASP A 78 -0.60 27.44 -3.56
CA ASP A 78 0.10 27.15 -4.82
C ASP A 78 -0.07 25.71 -5.30
N GLY A 79 -0.68 24.85 -4.49
CA GLY A 79 -0.95 23.44 -4.76
C GLY A 79 0.29 22.55 -4.73
N ALA A 80 1.40 23.03 -4.15
CA ALA A 80 2.64 22.29 -3.98
C ALA A 80 3.18 22.43 -2.55
N PHE A 81 3.88 21.40 -2.06
CA PHE A 81 4.52 21.50 -0.75
C PHE A 81 5.68 22.49 -0.80
N SER A 82 5.53 23.60 -0.09
CA SER A 82 6.49 24.69 -0.05
C SER A 82 7.39 24.62 1.17
N PHE A 83 8.68 24.85 0.95
CA PHE A 83 9.70 24.90 1.98
C PHE A 83 10.83 25.84 1.60
N GLN A 84 11.56 26.29 2.62
CA GLN A 84 12.79 27.05 2.47
C GLN A 84 13.92 26.11 2.08
N ASP A 85 14.60 26.34 0.97
CA ASP A 85 15.76 25.57 0.52
C ASP A 85 17.01 26.45 0.63
N ASP A 86 17.65 26.44 1.81
CA ASP A 86 18.77 27.33 2.12
C ASP A 86 20.04 26.95 1.37
N ASN A 87 20.18 25.68 0.98
CA ASN A 87 21.38 25.16 0.32
C ASN A 87 21.20 24.85 -1.18
N GLY A 88 19.98 25.00 -1.72
CA GLY A 88 19.65 24.84 -3.13
C GLY A 88 19.64 23.39 -3.62
N ASN A 89 19.43 22.41 -2.73
CA ASN A 89 19.46 20.99 -3.08
C ASN A 89 18.09 20.44 -3.55
N GLY A 90 17.03 21.27 -3.48
CA GLY A 90 15.67 20.88 -3.82
C GLY A 90 15.02 19.93 -2.80
N VAL A 91 15.52 19.88 -1.57
CA VAL A 91 15.08 19.03 -0.46
C VAL A 91 14.84 19.91 0.76
N HIS A 92 13.77 19.69 1.53
CA HIS A 92 13.68 20.35 2.84
C HIS A 92 14.49 19.60 3.89
N ASP A 93 15.52 20.29 4.37
CA ASP A 93 16.50 19.84 5.35
C ASP A 93 16.08 20.21 6.78
N PRO A 94 16.57 19.48 7.80
CA PRO A 94 16.25 19.79 9.19
C PRO A 94 16.58 21.24 9.57
N GLY A 95 15.56 21.97 10.05
CA GLY A 95 15.67 23.36 10.51
C GLY A 95 15.28 24.41 9.48
N GLU A 96 15.09 24.03 8.22
CA GLU A 96 14.48 24.90 7.20
C GLU A 96 12.98 25.02 7.45
N PRO A 97 12.35 26.20 7.43
CA PRO A 97 10.91 26.34 7.51
C PRO A 97 10.16 25.69 6.34
N SER A 98 9.01 25.09 6.60
CA SER A 98 8.13 24.48 5.59
C SER A 98 6.66 24.57 5.98
N GLU A 99 5.80 24.22 5.04
CA GLU A 99 4.37 24.09 5.30
C GLU A 99 4.08 23.00 6.35
N PRO A 100 2.98 23.13 7.11
CA PRO A 100 2.56 22.08 8.03
C PRO A 100 2.31 20.76 7.29
N TYR A 101 2.91 19.67 7.77
CA TYR A 101 2.67 18.32 7.25
C TYR A 101 2.42 17.28 8.36
N LEU A 102 1.78 16.15 8.03
CA LEU A 102 1.61 15.01 8.96
C LEU A 102 2.68 13.96 8.70
N ASP A 103 3.30 13.40 9.74
CA ASP A 103 4.36 12.38 9.60
C ASP A 103 3.84 10.98 9.96
N PHE A 104 3.23 10.29 8.99
CA PHE A 104 2.84 8.89 9.16
C PHE A 104 4.04 7.94 9.24
N SER A 105 5.15 8.28 8.59
CA SER A 105 6.37 7.46 8.53
C SER A 105 7.01 7.21 9.90
N SER A 106 6.79 8.11 10.87
CA SER A 106 7.20 7.94 12.27
C SER A 106 6.50 6.80 13.01
N GLY A 107 5.44 6.22 12.44
CA GLY A 107 4.62 5.20 13.08
C GLY A 107 3.65 5.76 14.12
N VAL A 108 3.53 7.08 14.23
CA VAL A 108 2.47 7.73 15.00
C VAL A 108 1.17 7.55 14.23
N LEU A 109 0.41 6.51 14.58
CA LEU A 109 -0.99 6.43 14.20
C LEU A 109 -1.73 7.56 14.92
N VAL A 110 -2.15 8.56 14.17
CA VAL A 110 -3.07 9.58 14.64
C VAL A 110 -4.27 8.83 15.24
N ASN A 111 -4.55 9.04 16.52
CA ASN A 111 -5.73 8.45 17.16
C ASN A 111 -6.95 9.23 16.66
N THR A 112 -7.44 8.86 15.47
CA THR A 112 -8.34 9.62 14.59
C THR A 112 -9.81 9.59 14.96
N ASN A 113 -10.17 9.50 16.25
CA ASN A 113 -11.58 9.63 16.60
C ASN A 113 -11.91 11.03 17.16
N PRO A 114 -12.34 11.98 16.30
CA PRO A 114 -12.88 13.26 16.77
C PRO A 114 -14.13 13.10 17.64
N ALA A 115 -14.85 11.97 17.55
CA ALA A 115 -15.98 11.67 18.43
C ALA A 115 -15.57 11.24 19.86
N THR A 116 -14.29 10.92 20.10
CA THR A 116 -13.77 10.60 21.45
C THR A 116 -12.85 11.67 22.02
N GLY A 117 -12.79 12.87 21.42
CA GLY A 117 -11.95 13.96 21.91
C GLY A 117 -10.47 13.82 21.57
N GLY A 118 -10.15 13.30 20.37
CA GLY A 118 -8.80 13.43 19.80
C GLY A 118 -8.39 14.89 19.68
N MET A 119 -7.09 15.18 19.81
CA MET A 119 -6.52 16.53 19.68
C MET A 119 -6.96 17.19 18.36
N PRO A 120 -7.19 18.51 18.31
CA PRO A 120 -7.52 19.21 17.07
C PRO A 120 -6.46 18.95 16.00
N LEU A 121 -6.88 18.79 14.74
CA LEU A 121 -6.01 18.42 13.59
C LEU A 121 -4.73 19.27 13.51
N GLU A 122 -4.86 20.55 13.88
CA GLU A 122 -3.80 21.56 13.94
C GLU A 122 -2.63 21.20 14.88
N GLU A 123 -2.87 20.41 15.93
CA GLU A 123 -1.84 19.96 16.89
C GLU A 123 -1.06 18.71 16.40
N TRP A 124 -1.52 18.06 15.33
CA TRP A 124 -0.86 16.87 14.74
C TRP A 124 0.17 17.23 13.67
N TYR A 125 0.09 18.45 13.16
CA TYR A 125 1.02 18.95 12.18
C TYR A 125 2.36 19.21 12.84
N LYS A 126 3.41 18.62 12.27
CA LYS A 126 4.76 19.00 12.67
C LYS A 126 4.99 20.44 12.21
N PRO A 127 5.44 21.33 13.11
CA PRO A 127 5.89 22.64 12.67
C PRO A 127 7.03 22.42 11.69
N GLY A 128 7.00 23.19 10.60
CA GLY A 128 7.85 22.95 9.45
C GLY A 128 9.34 23.16 9.67
N ASN A 129 9.85 23.19 10.90
CA ASN A 129 11.27 23.19 11.25
C ASN A 129 11.78 21.79 11.69
N GLU A 130 10.89 20.81 11.81
CA GLU A 130 11.22 19.42 12.12
C GLU A 130 11.13 18.56 10.86
N ALA A 131 12.13 18.59 9.98
CA ALA A 131 12.18 17.67 8.83
C ALA A 131 12.28 16.21 9.31
N PRO A 132 11.55 15.25 8.72
CA PRO A 132 11.75 13.85 9.03
C PRO A 132 13.12 13.43 8.47
N ASN A 133 13.85 12.61 9.23
CA ASN A 133 15.22 12.14 8.95
C ASN A 133 15.34 11.23 7.70
N THR A 134 14.34 11.19 6.80
CA THR A 134 14.31 10.20 5.73
C THR A 134 13.70 10.75 4.44
N ASN A 135 14.59 11.05 3.49
CA ASN A 135 14.37 11.20 2.05
C ASN A 135 13.74 12.51 1.54
N GLY A 136 14.59 13.51 1.27
CA GLY A 136 14.70 14.09 -0.08
C GLY A 136 13.64 15.10 -0.57
N ASN A 137 12.46 15.21 0.03
CA ASN A 137 11.45 16.18 -0.42
C ASN A 137 10.85 17.01 0.74
N GLY A 138 11.55 17.07 1.87
CA GLY A 138 11.05 17.77 3.07
C GLY A 138 9.98 17.04 3.87
N ARG A 139 9.41 15.99 3.30
CA ARG A 139 8.47 15.09 3.95
C ARG A 139 8.67 13.69 3.40
N GLY A 140 8.45 12.70 4.26
CA GLY A 140 8.70 11.31 3.90
C GLY A 140 7.70 10.77 2.88
N PRO A 141 7.98 9.63 2.26
CA PRO A 141 6.93 8.75 1.79
C PRO A 141 6.18 8.16 2.98
N VAL A 142 4.86 7.99 2.87
CA VAL A 142 4.03 7.35 3.93
C VAL A 142 4.49 5.93 4.27
N ALA A 143 5.19 5.27 3.34
CA ALA A 143 5.86 4.00 3.56
C ALA A 143 7.30 4.02 3.03
N SER A 144 8.24 3.52 3.83
CA SER A 144 9.62 3.37 3.36
C SER A 144 9.74 2.32 2.25
N THR A 145 10.71 2.47 1.35
CA THR A 145 11.07 1.45 0.35
C THR A 145 11.33 0.08 1.00
N ALA A 146 11.94 0.05 2.18
CA ALA A 146 12.19 -1.20 2.90
C ALA A 146 10.88 -1.88 3.34
N THR A 147 9.90 -1.11 3.82
CA THR A 147 8.56 -1.60 4.18
C THR A 147 7.85 -2.18 2.96
N VAL A 148 7.87 -1.45 1.84
CA VAL A 148 7.24 -1.89 0.58
C VAL A 148 7.85 -3.20 0.09
N LEU A 149 9.19 -3.30 0.06
CA LEU A 149 9.89 -4.51 -0.36
C LEU A 149 9.63 -5.69 0.57
N ALA A 150 9.49 -5.45 1.88
CA ALA A 150 9.17 -6.49 2.84
C ALA A 150 7.74 -7.04 2.67
N GLU A 151 6.75 -6.19 2.41
CA GLU A 151 5.39 -6.62 2.05
C GLU A 151 5.38 -7.44 0.75
N LEU A 152 6.14 -7.01 -0.26
CA LEU A 152 6.27 -7.74 -1.53
C LEU A 152 6.94 -9.10 -1.35
N GLU A 153 8.00 -9.19 -0.55
CA GLU A 153 8.66 -10.46 -0.23
C GLU A 153 7.68 -11.42 0.45
N ARG A 154 6.92 -10.94 1.43
CA ARG A 154 5.90 -11.75 2.12
C ARG A 154 4.80 -12.20 1.19
N ALA A 155 4.31 -11.32 0.31
CA ALA A 155 3.34 -11.68 -0.72
C ALA A 155 3.89 -12.75 -1.67
N ASN A 156 5.14 -12.63 -2.10
CA ASN A 156 5.77 -13.62 -2.98
C ASN A 156 5.91 -14.99 -2.30
N ILE A 157 6.26 -15.01 -1.00
CA ILE A 157 6.31 -16.25 -0.19
C ILE A 157 4.91 -16.86 -0.02
N ALA A 158 3.92 -16.03 0.26
CA ALA A 158 2.52 -16.43 0.45
C ALA A 158 1.97 -17.13 -0.80
N TRP A 159 2.13 -16.50 -1.96
CA TRP A 159 1.54 -16.94 -3.23
C TRP A 159 2.38 -17.98 -3.98
N ALA A 160 3.59 -18.29 -3.50
CA ALA A 160 4.45 -19.34 -4.06
C ALA A 160 3.75 -20.71 -4.13
N GLN A 161 2.91 -21.05 -3.16
CA GLN A 161 2.16 -22.32 -3.14
C GLN A 161 1.16 -22.46 -4.29
N ALA A 162 0.71 -21.33 -4.86
CA ALA A 162 -0.18 -21.29 -6.02
C ALA A 162 0.59 -21.18 -7.35
N GLY A 163 1.92 -21.22 -7.31
CA GLY A 163 2.76 -21.01 -8.49
C GLY A 163 2.66 -19.60 -9.05
N ILE A 164 2.30 -18.61 -8.22
CA ILE A 164 2.19 -17.21 -8.62
C ILE A 164 3.39 -16.44 -8.07
N LYS A 165 4.19 -15.86 -8.97
CA LYS A 165 5.29 -14.96 -8.65
C LYS A 165 4.81 -13.52 -8.67
N VAL A 166 5.02 -12.82 -7.56
CA VAL A 166 4.77 -11.38 -7.47
C VAL A 166 5.97 -10.66 -8.07
N VAL A 167 5.74 -9.78 -9.05
CA VAL A 167 6.78 -8.97 -9.69
C VAL A 167 6.36 -7.51 -9.75
N ILE A 168 7.31 -6.61 -9.49
CA ILE A 168 7.11 -5.17 -9.69
C ILE A 168 7.24 -4.88 -11.19
N ASP A 169 6.26 -4.18 -11.75
CA ASP A 169 6.30 -3.66 -13.12
C ASP A 169 6.98 -2.28 -13.09
N GLY A 170 8.29 -2.26 -13.36
CA GLY A 170 9.13 -1.08 -13.22
C GLY A 170 9.74 -0.94 -11.83
N GLY A 171 9.66 0.25 -11.23
CA GLY A 171 10.15 0.55 -9.89
C GLY A 171 9.03 0.99 -8.95
N ILE A 172 9.39 1.30 -7.70
CA ILE A 172 8.47 1.95 -6.74
C ILE A 172 8.37 3.42 -7.14
N ILE A 173 7.15 3.88 -7.39
CA ILE A 173 6.83 5.27 -7.72
C ILE A 173 6.53 5.99 -6.39
N ILE A 174 7.30 7.02 -6.07
CA ILE A 174 7.00 7.92 -4.96
C ILE A 174 6.39 9.17 -5.57
N GLU A 175 5.17 9.53 -5.16
CA GLU A 175 4.42 10.62 -5.78
C GLU A 175 3.53 11.35 -4.78
N GLU A 176 3.09 12.54 -5.16
CA GLU A 176 2.06 13.26 -4.43
C GLU A 176 0.74 12.49 -4.45
N ALA A 177 0.04 12.47 -3.31
CA ALA A 177 -1.36 12.05 -3.35
C ALA A 177 -2.21 13.13 -4.07
N PRO A 178 -3.31 12.74 -4.73
CA PRO A 178 -4.17 13.68 -5.44
C PRO A 178 -4.55 14.91 -4.62
N THR A 179 -4.54 16.09 -5.24
CA THR A 179 -4.96 17.34 -4.64
C THR A 179 -6.35 17.77 -5.09
N GLY A 180 -7.05 18.51 -4.23
CA GLY A 180 -8.30 19.19 -4.51
C GLY A 180 -8.11 20.50 -5.27
N ALA A 181 -9.23 21.20 -5.53
CA ALA A 181 -9.22 22.52 -6.18
C ALA A 181 -8.60 23.63 -5.31
N ASP A 182 -8.47 23.37 -4.01
CA ASP A 182 -7.87 24.20 -2.97
C ASP A 182 -6.39 23.85 -2.71
N GLY A 183 -5.78 22.95 -3.51
CA GLY A 183 -4.38 22.56 -3.35
C GLY A 183 -4.12 21.53 -2.24
N LEU A 184 -5.12 21.27 -1.39
CA LEU A 184 -5.01 20.30 -0.30
C LEU A 184 -5.00 18.87 -0.85
N ASN A 185 -4.05 18.08 -0.36
CA ASN A 185 -3.95 16.66 -0.66
C ASN A 185 -5.11 15.88 0.01
N ILE A 186 -5.63 14.83 -0.64
CA ILE A 186 -6.67 13.94 -0.10
C ILE A 186 -6.34 13.33 1.29
N LEU A 187 -5.07 13.29 1.68
CA LEU A 187 -4.61 12.79 2.98
C LEU A 187 -4.48 13.89 4.05
N SER A 188 -4.74 15.17 3.71
CA SER A 188 -4.58 16.32 4.62
C SER A 188 -5.55 16.31 5.80
N ASP A 189 -6.65 15.57 5.73
CA ASP A 189 -7.53 15.35 6.88
C ASP A 189 -6.98 14.29 7.86
N GLY A 190 -5.87 13.62 7.51
CA GLY A 190 -5.17 12.66 8.37
C GLY A 190 -5.53 11.21 8.13
N TRP A 191 -6.35 10.89 7.12
CA TRP A 191 -6.70 9.51 6.78
C TRP A 191 -6.98 9.35 5.28
N PHE A 192 -7.24 8.12 4.86
CA PHE A 192 -7.69 7.79 3.51
C PHE A 192 -9.07 7.13 3.59
N SER A 193 -10.10 7.84 3.12
CA SER A 193 -11.50 7.47 3.28
C SER A 193 -12.00 6.48 2.23
N LEU A 194 -12.63 5.38 2.68
CA LEU A 194 -13.08 4.28 1.84
C LEU A 194 -14.62 4.16 1.64
N ASN A 195 -15.49 4.94 2.31
CA ASN A 195 -16.95 4.69 2.31
C ASN A 195 -17.86 5.92 2.09
N GLY A 196 -19.04 5.71 1.48
CA GLY A 196 -20.30 6.48 1.57
C GLY A 196 -20.32 7.89 0.97
N LEU A 197 -19.16 8.53 0.92
CA LEU A 197 -18.82 9.82 0.33
C LEU A 197 -17.42 9.67 -0.29
N VAL A 198 -17.24 8.64 -1.14
CA VAL A 198 -15.93 8.17 -1.61
C VAL A 198 -15.20 9.26 -2.41
N ILE A 199 -14.34 10.03 -1.76
CA ILE A 199 -13.50 11.06 -2.39
C ILE A 199 -12.15 10.44 -2.74
N ASP A 200 -11.46 9.82 -1.79
CA ASP A 200 -10.01 9.58 -1.91
C ASP A 200 -9.66 8.41 -2.83
N ALA A 201 -10.31 7.26 -2.64
CA ALA A 201 -10.09 6.09 -3.50
C ALA A 201 -10.49 6.38 -4.95
N VAL A 202 -11.61 7.08 -5.15
CA VAL A 202 -12.09 7.44 -6.49
C VAL A 202 -11.19 8.50 -7.13
N ALA A 203 -10.75 9.51 -6.38
CA ALA A 203 -9.79 10.52 -6.83
C ALA A 203 -8.46 9.87 -7.24
N THR A 204 -7.93 8.98 -6.41
CA THR A 204 -6.69 8.22 -6.67
C THR A 204 -6.83 7.33 -7.90
N ILE A 205 -7.92 6.58 -8.03
CA ILE A 205 -8.13 5.72 -9.19
C ILE A 205 -8.28 6.55 -10.48
N THR A 206 -8.95 7.69 -10.38
CA THR A 206 -9.15 8.60 -11.51
C THR A 206 -7.82 9.23 -11.93
N SER A 207 -6.96 9.64 -10.98
CA SER A 207 -5.64 10.21 -11.28
C SER A 207 -4.70 9.18 -11.93
N ILE A 208 -4.75 7.91 -11.50
CA ILE A 208 -3.95 6.82 -12.08
C ILE A 208 -4.49 6.36 -13.45
N GLY A 209 -5.76 6.63 -13.74
CA GLY A 209 -6.59 5.93 -14.74
C GLY A 209 -6.09 5.87 -16.19
N GLN A 210 -5.13 6.67 -16.60
CA GLN A 210 -4.56 6.59 -17.96
C GLN A 210 -3.56 5.44 -18.14
N LEU A 211 -2.92 4.99 -17.05
CA LEU A 211 -1.87 3.96 -17.12
C LEU A 211 -2.32 2.59 -16.62
N ALA A 212 -3.45 2.53 -15.91
CA ALA A 212 -3.96 1.31 -15.31
C ALA A 212 -4.52 0.36 -16.38
N THR A 213 -4.19 -0.93 -16.28
CA THR A 213 -4.66 -1.97 -17.19
C THR A 213 -5.21 -3.16 -16.41
N PRO A 214 -6.11 -3.99 -16.99
CA PRO A 214 -6.63 -5.16 -16.29
C PRO A 214 -5.56 -6.23 -15.98
N SER A 215 -4.39 -6.14 -16.62
CA SER A 215 -3.26 -7.08 -16.46
C SER A 215 -2.21 -6.65 -15.44
N VAL A 216 -2.34 -5.47 -14.84
CA VAL A 216 -1.41 -4.95 -13.82
C VAL A 216 -2.25 -4.46 -12.65
N ALA A 217 -1.97 -4.96 -11.44
CA ALA A 217 -2.62 -4.43 -10.25
C ALA A 217 -1.88 -3.17 -9.79
N GLU A 218 -2.64 -2.10 -9.54
CA GLU A 218 -2.10 -0.88 -8.94
C GLU A 218 -2.11 -1.05 -7.43
N VAL A 219 -0.94 -0.92 -6.79
CA VAL A 219 -0.79 -0.98 -5.34
C VAL A 219 -0.38 0.39 -4.85
N VAL A 220 -1.19 0.97 -3.97
CA VAL A 220 -0.98 2.31 -3.44
C VAL A 220 -0.78 2.22 -1.93
N PHE A 221 0.43 2.51 -1.47
CA PHE A 221 0.70 2.79 -0.07
C PHE A 221 0.28 4.23 0.19
N THR A 222 -0.67 4.41 1.10
CA THR A 222 -1.34 5.69 1.38
C THR A 222 -1.33 5.98 2.88
N GLY A 223 -2.03 7.02 3.34
CA GLY A 223 -2.30 7.29 4.75
C GLY A 223 -3.20 6.23 5.41
N PRO A 224 -3.45 6.32 6.73
CA PRO A 224 -4.27 5.36 7.45
C PRO A 224 -5.65 5.14 6.81
N LEU A 225 -6.01 3.89 6.53
CA LEU A 225 -7.28 3.57 5.88
C LEU A 225 -8.44 3.60 6.89
N THR A 226 -9.46 4.41 6.62
CA THR A 226 -10.65 4.52 7.47
C THR A 226 -11.95 4.26 6.70
N PHE A 227 -12.90 3.61 7.36
CA PHE A 227 -14.28 3.51 6.89
C PHE A 227 -15.16 4.46 7.72
N ILE A 228 -15.68 5.52 7.09
CA ILE A 228 -16.58 6.48 7.74
C ILE A 228 -17.73 5.73 8.42
N GLY A 229 -17.88 5.94 9.73
CA GLY A 229 -18.90 5.30 10.58
C GLY A 229 -18.46 4.02 11.29
N SER A 230 -17.21 3.56 11.11
CA SER A 230 -16.62 2.46 11.89
C SER A 230 -15.30 2.88 12.52
N VAL A 231 -15.01 2.42 13.73
CA VAL A 231 -13.79 2.72 14.51
C VAL A 231 -12.60 1.86 14.06
N LEU A 232 -12.69 1.21 12.90
CA LEU A 232 -11.73 0.19 12.49
C LEU A 232 -10.83 0.74 11.38
N ASN A 233 -9.56 0.95 11.74
CA ASN A 233 -8.50 1.18 10.77
C ASN A 233 -8.22 -0.13 10.03
N ALA A 234 -8.25 -0.09 8.70
CA ALA A 234 -7.94 -1.26 7.89
C ALA A 234 -6.45 -1.31 7.55
N ALA A 235 -5.89 -2.52 7.57
CA ALA A 235 -4.53 -2.74 7.10
C ALA A 235 -4.45 -2.63 5.56
N GLY A 236 -5.44 -3.15 4.86
CA GLY A 236 -5.50 -3.07 3.41
C GLY A 236 -6.92 -2.99 2.91
N PHE A 237 -7.05 -2.65 1.63
CA PHE A 237 -8.32 -2.70 0.92
C PHE A 237 -8.13 -2.90 -0.59
N ALA A 238 -8.70 -3.97 -1.12
CA ALA A 238 -8.72 -4.26 -2.54
C ALA A 238 -10.01 -3.74 -3.18
N PHE A 239 -9.88 -2.71 -4.01
CA PHE A 239 -10.94 -2.25 -4.88
C PHE A 239 -10.99 -3.13 -6.13
N ILE A 240 -11.69 -4.26 -6.02
CA ILE A 240 -11.83 -5.28 -7.07
C ILE A 240 -12.96 -4.96 -8.06
N PRO A 241 -12.94 -5.53 -9.28
CA PRO A 241 -14.03 -5.38 -10.26
C PRO A 241 -15.44 -5.66 -9.72
N TRP A 242 -15.62 -6.71 -8.90
CA TRP A 242 -16.92 -7.07 -8.33
C TRP A 242 -17.55 -5.92 -7.51
N LEU A 243 -16.77 -5.24 -6.66
CA LEU A 243 -17.25 -4.12 -5.85
C LEU A 243 -17.72 -2.93 -6.70
N LYS A 244 -17.04 -2.67 -7.83
CA LYS A 244 -17.31 -1.51 -8.69
C LYS A 244 -18.60 -1.60 -9.48
N ASP A 245 -19.06 -2.82 -9.73
CA ASP A 245 -20.38 -3.05 -10.33
C ASP A 245 -21.50 -2.61 -9.38
N GLN A 246 -21.25 -2.66 -8.07
CA GLN A 246 -22.21 -2.28 -7.04
C GLN A 246 -22.19 -0.79 -6.69
N ILE A 247 -21.02 -0.12 -6.79
CA ILE A 247 -20.83 1.23 -6.24
C ILE A 247 -20.97 2.34 -7.28
N GLY A 248 -20.88 2.07 -8.59
CA GLY A 248 -21.25 3.03 -9.65
C GLY A 248 -20.37 4.28 -9.82
N MET A 249 -19.34 4.48 -8.99
CA MET A 249 -18.58 5.74 -8.90
C MET A 249 -17.41 5.90 -9.90
N LEU A 250 -17.05 4.86 -10.64
CA LEU A 250 -15.91 4.91 -11.58
C LEU A 250 -16.35 4.85 -13.05
N PRO A 251 -15.61 5.53 -13.97
CA PRO A 251 -15.75 5.32 -15.41
C PRO A 251 -15.65 3.84 -15.79
N SER A 252 -16.44 3.41 -16.77
CA SER A 252 -16.50 2.00 -17.20
C SER A 252 -15.14 1.42 -17.60
N THR A 253 -14.25 2.24 -18.13
CA THR A 253 -12.87 1.87 -18.53
C THR A 253 -12.00 1.44 -17.36
N LEU A 254 -12.27 1.95 -16.14
CA LEU A 254 -11.49 1.64 -14.94
C LEU A 254 -12.09 0.50 -14.11
N LYS A 255 -13.31 0.06 -14.45
CA LYS A 255 -14.02 -0.98 -13.69
C LYS A 255 -13.36 -2.36 -13.77
N GLN A 256 -12.60 -2.64 -14.83
CA GLN A 256 -11.93 -3.92 -15.02
C GLN A 256 -10.57 -4.02 -14.33
N ASN A 257 -9.97 -2.89 -13.98
CA ASN A 257 -8.65 -2.83 -13.34
C ASN A 257 -8.76 -3.20 -11.86
N THR A 258 -7.66 -3.59 -11.23
CA THR A 258 -7.60 -3.88 -9.79
C THR A 258 -6.70 -2.88 -9.10
N TYR A 259 -7.17 -2.33 -7.99
CA TYR A 259 -6.46 -1.38 -7.15
C TYR A 259 -6.41 -1.93 -5.73
N MET A 260 -5.28 -1.84 -5.06
CA MET A 260 -5.08 -2.27 -3.69
C MET A 260 -4.48 -1.10 -2.92
N PHE A 261 -5.12 -0.72 -1.82
CA PHE A 261 -4.65 0.33 -0.93
C PHE A 261 -4.09 -0.32 0.32
N ILE A 262 -2.90 0.11 0.75
CA ILE A 262 -2.22 -0.42 1.92
C ILE A 262 -1.95 0.75 2.88
N SER A 263 -2.43 0.62 4.12
CA SER A 263 -2.18 1.58 5.19
C SER A 263 -0.67 1.66 5.51
N PRO A 264 -0.15 2.81 5.97
CA PRO A 264 1.24 2.91 6.38
C PRO A 264 1.40 2.29 7.77
N ALA A 265 2.64 2.03 8.18
CA ALA A 265 3.00 1.56 9.52
C ALA A 265 2.32 0.26 9.99
N ILE A 266 1.81 -0.56 9.08
CA ILE A 266 1.26 -1.88 9.40
C ILE A 266 2.37 -2.82 9.83
N SER A 267 2.11 -3.62 10.86
CA SER A 267 2.99 -4.75 11.19
C SER A 267 3.07 -5.70 10.00
N LEU A 268 4.28 -5.96 9.51
CA LEU A 268 4.54 -6.92 8.43
C LEU A 268 3.99 -8.33 8.72
N GLY A 269 3.72 -8.65 10.00
CA GLY A 269 3.06 -9.89 10.42
C GLY A 269 1.59 -10.00 10.01
N GLN A 270 0.92 -8.87 9.74
CA GLN A 270 -0.46 -8.83 9.25
C GLN A 270 -0.57 -9.23 7.77
N ARG A 271 0.50 -9.11 6.99
CA ARG A 271 0.54 -9.53 5.57
C ARG A 271 -0.54 -8.86 4.72
N ALA A 272 -0.77 -7.57 4.94
CA ALA A 272 -1.83 -6.82 4.28
C ALA A 272 -1.77 -6.96 2.75
N LEU A 273 -0.59 -6.78 2.14
CA LEU A 273 -0.47 -6.90 0.69
C LEU A 273 -0.77 -8.31 0.19
N ALA A 274 -0.28 -9.34 0.90
CA ALA A 274 -0.55 -10.73 0.52
C ALA A 274 -2.05 -11.06 0.59
N HIS A 275 -2.74 -10.46 1.57
CA HIS A 275 -4.19 -10.56 1.72
C HIS A 275 -4.92 -9.86 0.58
N GLU A 276 -4.62 -8.59 0.30
CA GLU A 276 -5.27 -7.85 -0.78
C GLU A 276 -5.07 -8.49 -2.17
N ILE A 277 -3.90 -9.10 -2.39
CA ILE A 277 -3.64 -9.89 -3.60
C ILE A 277 -4.63 -11.06 -3.73
N GLY A 278 -5.08 -11.66 -2.63
CA GLY A 278 -6.11 -12.70 -2.67
C GLY A 278 -7.43 -12.21 -3.23
N HIS A 279 -7.90 -11.05 -2.76
CA HIS A 279 -9.09 -10.42 -3.31
C HIS A 279 -8.89 -10.09 -4.79
N ALA A 280 -7.73 -9.53 -5.14
CA ALA A 280 -7.37 -9.20 -6.51
C ALA A 280 -7.38 -10.42 -7.46
N LEU A 281 -6.85 -11.55 -7.00
CA LEU A 281 -6.71 -12.77 -7.80
C LEU A 281 -8.01 -13.59 -7.88
N THR A 282 -8.88 -13.47 -6.88
CA THR A 282 -10.15 -14.23 -6.84
C THR A 282 -11.36 -13.40 -7.26
N ASN A 283 -11.24 -12.07 -7.30
CA ASN A 283 -12.32 -11.12 -7.47
C ASN A 283 -13.46 -11.38 -6.48
N GLN A 284 -13.11 -11.54 -5.20
CA GLN A 284 -14.04 -11.74 -4.09
C GLN A 284 -13.79 -10.69 -3.00
N PRO A 285 -14.83 -10.14 -2.37
CA PRO A 285 -14.67 -9.18 -1.28
C PRO A 285 -14.26 -9.89 0.02
N ASP A 286 -13.93 -9.09 1.03
CA ASP A 286 -13.96 -9.54 2.41
C ASP A 286 -15.38 -9.95 2.81
N THR A 287 -15.60 -11.26 2.92
CA THR A 287 -16.76 -11.80 3.61
C THR A 287 -16.34 -12.18 5.04
N PHE A 288 -17.23 -12.00 6.01
CA PHE A 288 -17.01 -12.57 7.35
C PHE A 288 -16.64 -14.04 7.19
N PHE A 289 -15.46 -14.43 7.66
CA PHE A 289 -14.87 -15.75 7.46
C PHE A 289 -14.50 -16.09 6.01
N THR A 290 -13.79 -15.23 5.25
CA THR A 290 -13.05 -15.70 4.07
C THR A 290 -11.87 -16.56 4.55
N PRO A 291 -11.98 -17.91 4.67
CA PRO A 291 -11.05 -18.71 5.47
C PRO A 291 -9.69 -18.94 4.78
N SER A 292 -9.45 -18.26 3.65
CA SER A 292 -8.64 -18.80 2.55
C SER A 292 -7.60 -17.83 2.00
N ILE A 293 -7.70 -16.56 2.38
CA ILE A 293 -6.76 -15.50 2.00
C ILE A 293 -6.10 -15.10 3.31
N PHE A 294 -4.76 -15.13 3.36
CA PHE A 294 -3.95 -14.90 4.57
C PHE A 294 -4.62 -13.91 5.50
N PHE A 295 -5.30 -14.39 6.55
CA PHE A 295 -6.03 -13.46 7.40
C PHE A 295 -4.98 -12.66 8.16
N PRO A 296 -5.00 -11.32 8.12
CA PRO A 296 -4.23 -10.54 9.06
C PRO A 296 -4.71 -10.97 10.44
N SER A 297 -3.82 -11.66 11.16
CA SER A 297 -4.07 -12.00 12.54
C SER A 297 -4.06 -10.69 13.32
N ASP A 298 -5.10 -10.42 14.12
CA ASP A 298 -5.17 -9.22 14.99
C ASP A 298 -3.91 -9.11 15.86
N GLU A 299 -3.38 -10.26 16.26
CA GLU A 299 -2.05 -10.40 16.85
C GLU A 299 -1.00 -10.64 15.76
N PRO A 300 0.10 -9.88 15.67
CA PRO A 300 1.19 -10.16 14.74
C PRO A 300 1.59 -11.64 14.87
N ALA A 301 1.39 -12.43 13.80
CA ALA A 301 1.82 -13.82 13.82
C ALA A 301 3.33 -13.83 14.11
N PRO A 302 3.81 -14.48 15.19
CA PRO A 302 5.16 -14.26 15.70
C PRO A 302 6.24 -14.57 14.67
N ASP A 303 5.94 -15.35 13.64
CA ASP A 303 6.86 -15.56 12.57
C ASP A 303 6.27 -16.37 11.41
N ASP A 304 6.89 -16.22 10.24
CA ASP A 304 6.76 -17.14 9.12
C ASP A 304 7.21 -18.58 9.42
N LEU A 305 7.63 -18.87 10.66
CA LEU A 305 8.36 -20.05 11.14
C LEU A 305 7.52 -21.32 11.37
N ALA A 306 6.21 -21.32 11.14
CA ALA A 306 5.40 -22.54 11.23
C ALA A 306 4.67 -22.83 9.89
N PRO A 307 5.10 -23.83 9.08
CA PRO A 307 4.50 -24.10 7.77
C PRO A 307 3.03 -24.56 7.87
N HIS A 308 2.61 -24.96 9.07
CA HIS A 308 1.28 -25.44 9.40
C HIS A 308 0.37 -24.34 9.97
N LEU A 309 0.93 -23.20 10.40
CA LEU A 309 0.15 -22.07 10.89
C LEU A 309 0.03 -21.05 9.75
N GLN A 310 -1.20 -20.74 9.34
CA GLN A 310 -1.53 -19.54 8.56
C GLN A 310 -0.85 -19.40 7.19
N ARG A 311 -0.33 -20.50 6.61
CA ARG A 311 0.30 -20.53 5.28
C ARG A 311 -0.52 -21.24 4.21
N ARG A 312 -1.64 -21.86 4.53
CA ARG A 312 -2.37 -22.68 3.55
C ARG A 312 -3.49 -21.88 2.92
N ILE A 313 -3.29 -21.53 1.65
CA ILE A 313 -4.39 -21.14 0.77
C ILE A 313 -5.19 -22.43 0.52
N LEU A 314 -6.52 -22.36 0.57
CA LEU A 314 -7.35 -23.51 0.21
C LEU A 314 -7.15 -23.83 -1.27
N HIS A 315 -7.18 -25.12 -1.63
CA HIS A 315 -7.02 -25.53 -3.03
C HIS A 315 -8.07 -24.87 -3.95
N SER A 316 -9.29 -24.64 -3.48
CA SER A 316 -10.32 -23.89 -4.22
C SER A 316 -9.92 -22.43 -4.50
N THR A 317 -9.30 -21.76 -3.52
CA THR A 317 -8.79 -20.39 -3.66
C THR A 317 -7.59 -20.35 -4.60
N GLU A 318 -6.68 -21.32 -4.52
CA GLU A 318 -5.56 -21.49 -5.46
C GLU A 318 -6.07 -21.66 -6.89
N MET A 319 -7.04 -22.55 -7.10
CA MET A 319 -7.65 -22.79 -8.41
C MET A 319 -8.33 -21.53 -8.95
N THR A 320 -9.07 -20.82 -8.10
CA THR A 320 -9.74 -19.56 -8.49
C THR A 320 -8.71 -18.47 -8.85
N ALA A 321 -7.66 -18.31 -8.03
CA ALA A 321 -6.58 -17.35 -8.27
C ALA A 321 -5.78 -17.60 -9.55
N ARG A 322 -5.80 -18.84 -10.06
CA ARG A 322 -5.15 -19.22 -11.32
C ARG A 322 -6.12 -19.20 -12.52
N THR A 323 -7.40 -18.95 -12.28
CA THR A 323 -8.44 -18.97 -13.31
C THR A 323 -8.60 -17.59 -13.94
N PRO A 324 -8.42 -17.46 -15.27
CA PRO A 324 -8.72 -16.23 -15.98
C PRO A 324 -10.21 -15.88 -15.85
N ARG A 325 -10.51 -14.65 -15.45
CA ARG A 325 -11.86 -14.11 -15.43
C ARG A 325 -12.25 -13.62 -16.85
N PRO A 326 -13.49 -13.84 -17.31
CA PRO A 326 -13.98 -13.23 -18.56
C PRO A 326 -13.96 -11.71 -18.46
N THR A 327 -13.36 -11.02 -19.44
CA THR A 327 -13.15 -9.56 -19.43
C THR A 327 -14.43 -8.76 -19.14
N ALA A 328 -15.56 -9.15 -19.73
CA ALA A 328 -16.84 -8.48 -19.57
C ALA A 328 -17.59 -8.83 -18.27
N CYS A 329 -17.19 -9.87 -17.53
CA CYS A 329 -17.91 -10.34 -16.35
C CYS A 329 -17.29 -9.78 -15.07
N LEU A 330 -17.66 -8.56 -14.67
CA LEU A 330 -17.13 -7.92 -13.45
C LEU A 330 -17.46 -8.70 -12.18
N GLY A 331 -18.56 -9.46 -12.17
CA GLY A 331 -18.99 -10.26 -11.01
C GLY A 331 -18.46 -11.70 -10.97
N CYS A 332 -17.75 -12.17 -12.01
CA CYS A 332 -17.22 -13.53 -12.05
C CYS A 332 -15.98 -13.67 -11.18
N SER A 333 -15.78 -14.83 -10.55
CA SER A 333 -14.54 -15.13 -9.84
C SER A 333 -13.34 -15.33 -10.80
N GLY A 334 -12.13 -15.21 -10.26
CA GLY A 334 -10.88 -15.26 -11.00
C GLY A 334 -10.30 -13.88 -11.28
N ASN A 335 -9.29 -13.79 -12.13
CA ASN A 335 -8.61 -12.51 -12.40
C ASN A 335 -8.13 -12.35 -13.85
N MET A 336 -7.66 -11.15 -14.18
CA MET A 336 -7.00 -10.84 -15.44
C MET A 336 -5.51 -10.50 -15.25
N LEU A 337 -5.02 -10.65 -14.03
CA LEU A 337 -3.72 -10.14 -13.56
C LEU A 337 -2.58 -11.12 -13.80
N VAL A 338 -2.88 -12.41 -13.85
CA VAL A 338 -1.89 -13.46 -14.06
C VAL A 338 -1.89 -13.92 -15.50
N ALA A 339 -0.69 -13.93 -16.09
CA ALA A 339 -0.44 -14.50 -17.40
C ALA A 339 0.60 -15.64 -17.28
N PRO A 340 0.59 -16.61 -18.21
CA PRO A 340 1.58 -17.69 -18.29
C PRO A 340 3.04 -17.24 -18.40
#